data_AF-A0A7C1YB75-F1
#
_entry.id   AF-A0A7C1YB75-F1
#
_cell.length_a   1.000
_cell.length_b   1.000
_cell.length_c   1.000
_cell.angle_alpha   90.00
_cell.angle_beta   90.00
_cell.angle_gamma   90.00
#
_symmetry.space_group_name_H-M   'P 1'
#
loop_
_entity.id
_entity.type
_entity.pdbx_description
1 polymer ?
#
loop_
_entity_poly.entity_id
_entity_poly.type
_entity_poly.pdbx_seq_one_letter_code
_entity_poly.pdbx_strand_id
1 'polypeptide(L)' 'MCQDSADIIAINAVGSRILELIDGHKSIDDCLAILLKEFEVEPIQLQRDCLDFISDLVQNDILESV' A
#
# COMPACT_ATOMS: atom_id res chain seq x y z
N MET A 1 13.25 19.02 20.68
CA MET A 1 12.47 18.93 19.43
C MET A 1 12.74 17.55 18.89
N CYS A 2 11.80 16.62 19.04
CA CYS A 2 11.96 15.26 18.54
C CYS A 2 11.92 15.34 17.01
N GLN A 3 13.02 14.98 16.35
CA GLN A 3 13.03 14.78 14.91
C GLN A 3 12.30 13.46 14.69
N ASP A 4 11.02 13.53 14.35
CA ASP A 4 10.34 12.39 13.75
C ASP A 4 11.04 12.19 12.41
N SER A 5 11.85 11.14 12.34
CA SER A 5 12.49 10.67 11.13
C SER A 5 11.38 10.21 10.21
N ALA A 6 10.77 11.13 9.46
CA ALA A 6 9.92 10.78 8.35
C ALA A 6 10.84 10.16 7.30
N ASP A 7 11.08 8.86 7.42
CA ASP A 7 11.70 8.08 6.36
C ASP A 7 10.82 8.29 5.13
N ILE A 8 11.33 9.07 4.18
CA ILE A 8 10.64 9.33 2.93
C ILE A 8 10.71 8.04 2.13
N ILE A 9 9.73 7.15 2.35
CA ILE A 9 9.56 6.00 1.47
C ILE A 9 9.18 6.54 0.10
N ALA A 10 10.02 6.24 -0.89
CA ALA A 10 9.73 6.49 -2.28
C ALA A 10 8.64 5.50 -2.73
N ILE A 11 7.39 5.90 -2.53
CA ILE A 11 6.22 5.13 -2.92
C ILE A 11 5.93 5.39 -4.41
N ASN A 12 5.75 4.31 -5.17
CA ASN A 12 5.37 4.40 -6.58
C ASN A 12 3.87 4.79 -6.72
N ALA A 13 3.41 5.11 -7.92
CA ALA A 13 2.02 5.56 -8.13
C ALA A 13 0.97 4.54 -7.64
N VAL A 14 1.28 3.24 -7.73
CA VAL A 14 0.41 2.15 -7.27
C VAL A 14 0.37 2.12 -5.74
N GLY A 15 1.52 2.15 -5.08
CA GLY A 15 1.64 2.16 -3.62
C GLY A 15 0.98 3.38 -2.98
N SER A 16 1.03 4.56 -3.63
CA SER A 16 0.35 5.75 -3.12
C SER A 16 -1.16 5.58 -3.18
N ARG A 17 -1.68 5.00 -4.26
CA ARG A 17 -3.11 4.68 -4.34
C ARG A 17 -3.52 3.58 -3.37
N ILE A 18 -2.66 2.58 -3.15
CA ILE A 18 -2.88 1.56 -2.12
C ILE A 18 -3.04 2.23 -0.75
N LEU A 19 -2.14 3.14 -0.36
CA LEU A 19 -2.26 3.87 0.91
C LEU A 19 -3.54 4.70 1.02
N GLU A 20 -3.92 5.41 -0.03
CA GLU A 20 -5.18 6.18 -0.06
C GLU A 20 -6.42 5.28 0.06
N LEU A 21 -6.31 4.01 -0.33
CA LEU A 21 -7.41 3.04 -0.26
C LEU A 21 -7.42 2.24 1.06
N ILE A 22 -6.25 2.00 1.67
CA ILE A 22 -6.03 1.24 2.92
C ILE A 22 -6.38 2.04 4.19
N ASP A 23 -7.13 3.14 4.07
CA ASP A 23 -7.59 4.02 5.17
C ASP A 23 -8.55 3.33 6.20
N GLY A 24 -8.45 2.01 6.40
CA GLY A 24 -9.17 1.19 7.38
C GLY A 24 -10.59 0.81 6.99
N HIS A 25 -11.12 1.41 5.93
CA HIS A 25 -12.54 1.28 5.56
C HIS A 25 -12.83 0.37 4.36
N LYS A 26 -11.82 0.00 3.57
CA LYS A 26 -11.99 -0.84 2.37
C LYS A 26 -11.19 -2.13 2.48
N SER A 27 -11.77 -3.20 1.96
CA SER A 27 -11.13 -4.52 1.88
C SER A 27 -10.02 -4.49 0.82
N ILE A 28 -8.99 -5.31 1.00
CA ILE A 28 -7.91 -5.45 0.00
C ILE A 28 -8.48 -5.80 -1.39
N ASP A 29 -9.50 -6.66 -1.46
CA ASP A 29 -10.19 -7.01 -2.71
C ASP A 29 -10.83 -5.80 -3.41
N ASP A 30 -11.42 -4.87 -2.66
CA ASP A 30 -12.00 -3.64 -3.22
C ASP A 30 -10.90 -2.74 -3.77
N CYS A 31 -9.78 -2.64 -3.05
CA CYS A 31 -8.60 -1.90 -3.50
C CYS A 31 -8.05 -2.48 -4.80
N LEU A 32 -7.89 -3.81 -4.88
CA LEU A 32 -7.41 -4.50 -6.08
C LEU A 32 -8.35 -4.27 -7.28
N ALA A 33 -9.66 -4.34 -7.08
CA ALA A 33 -10.63 -4.10 -8.16
C ALA A 33 -10.57 -2.66 -8.72
N ILE A 34 -10.27 -1.67 -7.88
CA ILE A 34 -10.07 -0.27 -8.29
C ILE A 34 -8.73 -0.14 -9.04
N LEU A 35 -7.66 -0.67 -8.46
CA LEU A 35 -6.32 -0.59 -9.02
C LEU A 35 -6.20 -1.32 -10.37
N LEU A 36 -6.87 -2.45 -10.57
CA LEU A 36 -6.89 -3.15 -11.86
C LEU A 36 -7.63 -2.39 -12.96
N LYS A 37 -8.52 -1.45 -12.59
CA LYS A 37 -9.18 -0.56 -13.54
C LYS A 37 -8.34 0.68 -13.83
N GLU A 38 -7.64 1.20 -12.83
CA GLU A 38 -6.80 2.40 -12.95
C GLU A 38 -5.44 2.09 -13.59
N PHE A 39 -4.90 0.90 -13.34
CA PHE A 39 -3.61 0.43 -13.81
C PHE A 39 -3.84 -0.86 -14.62
N GLU A 40 -3.45 -0.86 -15.89
CA GLU A 40 -3.49 -2.05 -16.77
C GLU A 40 -2.41 -3.07 -16.34
N VAL A 41 -2.61 -3.71 -15.19
CA VAL A 41 -1.69 -4.67 -14.60
C VAL A 41 -2.38 -6.02 -14.38
N GLU A 42 -1.58 -7.08 -14.29
CA GLU A 42 -2.10 -8.43 -14.04
C GLU A 42 -2.60 -8.57 -12.59
N PRO A 43 -3.79 -9.16 -12.35
CA PRO A 43 -4.37 -9.32 -11.01
C PRO A 43 -3.45 -10.04 -10.03
N ILE A 44 -2.79 -11.09 -10.50
CA ILE A 44 -1.89 -11.92 -9.70
C ILE A 44 -0.63 -11.14 -9.31
N GLN A 45 -0.12 -10.32 -10.23
CA GLN A 45 1.05 -9.47 -9.97
C GLN A 45 0.69 -8.38 -8.96
N LEU A 46 -0.42 -7.70 -9.18
CA LEU A 46 -0.86 -6.61 -8.31
C LEU A 46 -1.16 -7.11 -6.89
N GLN A 47 -1.78 -8.29 -6.74
CA GLN A 47 -2.04 -8.86 -5.42
C GLN A 47 -0.75 -9.16 -4.66
N ARG A 48 0.27 -9.68 -5.36
CA ARG A 48 1.60 -9.90 -4.77
C ARG A 48 2.26 -8.60 -4.38
N ASP A 49 2.30 -7.64 -5.29
CA ASP A 49 2.89 -6.32 -5.04
C ASP A 49 2.20 -5.61 -3.86
N CYS A 50 0.87 -5.70 -3.75
CA CYS A 50 0.12 -5.18 -2.59
C CYS A 50 0.52 -5.86 -1.29
N LEU A 51 0.61 -7.19 -1.27
CA LEU A 51 0.99 -7.95 -0.07
C LEU A 51 2.43 -7.66 0.35
N ASP A 52 3.34 -7.64 -0.61
CA ASP A 52 4.75 -7.32 -0.38
C ASP A 52 4.89 -5.87 0.13
N PHE A 53 4.15 -4.92 -0.44
CA PHE A 53 4.14 -3.53 0.01
C PHE A 53 3.58 -3.37 1.43
N ILE A 54 2.46 -4.02 1.76
CA ILE A 54 1.92 -4.00 3.13
C ILE A 54 2.91 -4.64 4.10
N SER A 55 3.52 -5.76 3.71
CA SER A 55 4.54 -6.44 4.52
C SER A 55 5.73 -5.53 4.79
N ASP A 56 6.23 -4.83 3.77
CA ASP A 56 7.31 -3.86 3.91
C ASP A 56 6.92 -2.72 4.86
N LEU A 57 5.69 -2.21 4.77
CA LEU A 57 5.24 -1.11 5.64
C LEU A 57 5.12 -1.54 7.11
N VAL A 58 4.68 -2.78 7.38
CA VAL A 58 4.67 -3.33 8.74
C VAL A 58 6.10 -3.59 9.23
N GLN A 59 6.98 -4.10 8.37
CA GLN A 59 8.38 -4.34 8.74
C GLN A 59 9.18 -3.06 9.03
N ASN A 60 8.80 -1.95 8.40
CA ASN A 60 9.42 -0.65 8.62
C ASN A 60 8.73 0.17 9.73
N ASP A 61 7.81 -0.42 10.50
CA ASP A 61 7.07 0.26 11.61
C ASP A 61 6.23 1.49 11.14
N ILE A 62 5.86 1.54 9.85
CA ILE A 62 5.09 2.65 9.25
C ILE A 62 3.59 2.39 9.34
N LEU A 63 3.20 1.12 9.32
CA LEU A 63 1.83 0.67 9.56
C LEU A 63 1.82 -0.28 10.76
N GLU A 64 1.03 0.06 11.77
CA GLU A 64 0.81 -0.81 12.92
C GLU A 64 -0.15 -1.94 12.51
N SER A 65 0.33 -3.19 12.56
CA SER A 65 -0.53 -4.36 12.36
C SER A 65 -1.45 -4.50 13.58
N VAL A 66 -2.71 -4.09 13.43
CA VAL A 66 -3.79 -4.34 14.42
C VAL A 66 -4.13 -5.82 14.54
#